data_AF-A0AA37F8H6-F1
#
_entry.id   AF-A0AA37F8H6-F1
#
_cell.length_a   1.000
_cell.length_b   1.000
_cell.length_c   1.000
_cell.angle_alpha   90.00
_cell.angle_beta   90.00
_cell.angle_gamma   90.00
#
_symmetry.space_group_name_H-M   'P 1'
#
loop_
_entity.id
_entity.type
_entity.pdbx_description
1 polymer ?
#
loop_
_entity_poly.entity_id
_entity_poly.type
_entity_poly.pdbx_seq_one_letter_code
_entity_poly.pdbx_strand_id
1 'polypeptide(L)'
;MDRHSMIGVYDVDGKHSEFVKLVLSAGFEAEAVTDIAGTIPGMERGSPLIIVTGTGIGEELRGILVSADRKVFPIIVYDGNVSLDDMLLYSCESVRISEGRYREALSELKKCLVNQRFRNLRSVDRTSVYLAKNGLYPGIPYYTDPSRFERFLELLYSRHIDKSRVLVASRYNLSVDFPELFSEDNMVWVTDSMGGNRNRPVNLSFIADTIGKRVASGRSNIVFLDVFDLLNMYHPFYEVNRAFEQIKSICIEKNAYFINAISREAMDPIQFGQVTRFAQPWDPDEIRELDLESDE
;
A
#
# COMPACT_ATOMS: atom_id res chain seq x y z
N MET A 1 -16.25 -21.36 -18.91
CA MET A 1 -17.15 -20.23 -18.65
C MET A 1 -16.39 -19.29 -17.75
N ASP A 2 -15.79 -18.27 -18.35
CA ASP A 2 -14.97 -17.30 -17.65
C ASP A 2 -15.90 -16.51 -16.73
N ARG A 3 -15.74 -16.67 -15.41
CA ARG A 3 -16.49 -15.89 -14.43
C ARG A 3 -15.85 -14.51 -14.38
N HIS A 4 -16.38 -13.56 -15.14
CA HIS A 4 -16.04 -12.15 -14.95
C HIS A 4 -16.17 -11.77 -13.47
N SER A 5 -15.26 -10.92 -12.99
CA SER A 5 -15.18 -10.39 -11.62
C SER A 5 -16.55 -9.97 -11.07
N MET A 6 -17.22 -10.90 -10.41
CA MET A 6 -18.54 -10.74 -9.81
C MET A 6 -18.40 -10.15 -8.41
N ILE A 7 -19.24 -9.16 -8.09
CA ILE A 7 -19.27 -8.53 -6.77
C ILE A 7 -20.16 -9.37 -5.84
N GLY A 8 -19.59 -9.89 -4.76
CA GLY A 8 -20.39 -10.56 -3.73
C GLY A 8 -21.02 -9.54 -2.79
N VAL A 9 -22.28 -9.74 -2.39
CA VAL A 9 -22.97 -8.93 -1.36
C VAL A 9 -23.46 -9.84 -0.25
N TYR A 10 -22.88 -9.73 0.94
CA TYR A 10 -23.24 -10.51 2.11
C TYR A 10 -23.86 -9.63 3.19
N ASP A 11 -25.07 -9.96 3.62
CA ASP A 11 -25.74 -9.31 4.75
C ASP A 11 -25.53 -10.17 6.00
N VAL A 12 -24.73 -9.66 6.94
CA VAL A 12 -24.26 -10.41 8.12
C VAL A 12 -25.43 -10.75 9.06
N ASP A 13 -26.38 -9.85 9.21
CA ASP A 13 -27.49 -9.99 10.17
C ASP A 13 -28.86 -10.14 9.48
N GLY A 14 -28.91 -10.03 8.15
CA GLY A 14 -30.13 -10.15 7.37
C GLY A 14 -31.08 -8.95 7.51
N LYS A 15 -30.65 -7.88 8.19
CA LYS A 15 -31.50 -6.72 8.51
C LYS A 15 -31.44 -5.66 7.42
N HIS A 16 -30.49 -5.77 6.48
CA HIS A 16 -30.22 -4.76 5.46
C HIS A 16 -30.71 -5.17 4.07
N SER A 17 -31.72 -6.03 4.01
CA SER A 17 -32.28 -6.55 2.75
C SER A 17 -32.70 -5.46 1.74
N GLU A 18 -33.15 -4.29 2.19
CA GLU A 18 -33.46 -3.15 1.32
C GLU A 18 -32.21 -2.56 0.67
N PHE A 19 -31.13 -2.39 1.45
CA PHE A 19 -29.85 -1.90 0.93
C PHE A 19 -29.23 -2.93 -0.02
N VAL A 20 -29.28 -4.22 0.30
CA VAL A 20 -28.82 -5.29 -0.59
C VAL A 20 -29.56 -5.25 -1.92
N LYS A 21 -30.90 -5.16 -1.91
CA LYS A 21 -31.71 -5.00 -3.14
C LYS A 21 -31.28 -3.76 -3.94
N LEU A 22 -31.03 -2.64 -3.24
CA LEU A 22 -30.57 -1.42 -3.87
C LEU A 22 -29.23 -1.63 -4.58
N VAL A 23 -28.25 -2.27 -3.94
CA VAL A 23 -26.94 -2.59 -4.52
C VAL A 23 -27.08 -3.50 -5.75
N LEU A 24 -27.86 -4.58 -5.64
CA LEU A 24 -28.09 -5.51 -6.76
C LEU A 24 -28.80 -4.85 -7.95
N SER A 25 -29.61 -3.83 -7.70
CA SER A 25 -30.29 -3.05 -8.74
C SER A 25 -29.46 -1.88 -9.28
N ALA A 26 -28.27 -1.60 -8.73
CA ALA A 26 -27.50 -0.40 -9.02
C ALA A 26 -26.72 -0.45 -10.34
N GLY A 27 -26.88 -1.52 -11.13
CA GLY A 27 -26.29 -1.70 -12.46
C GLY A 27 -24.89 -2.35 -12.46
N PHE A 28 -24.47 -2.97 -11.36
CA PHE A 28 -23.24 -3.76 -11.28
C PHE A 28 -23.54 -5.25 -11.43
N GLU A 29 -22.59 -6.03 -11.95
CA GLU A 29 -22.63 -7.50 -11.84
C GLU A 29 -22.36 -7.92 -10.39
N ALA A 30 -23.44 -7.94 -9.59
CA ALA A 30 -23.40 -8.30 -8.19
C ALA A 30 -24.36 -9.46 -7.87
N GLU A 31 -23.97 -10.32 -6.94
CA GLU A 31 -24.79 -11.43 -6.45
C GLU A 31 -24.94 -11.38 -4.92
N ALA A 32 -26.09 -11.82 -4.43
CA ALA A 32 -26.28 -12.04 -2.99
C ALA A 32 -25.55 -13.31 -2.57
N VAL A 33 -24.67 -13.19 -1.57
CA VAL A 33 -23.95 -14.29 -0.96
C VAL A 33 -24.70 -14.71 0.29
N THR A 34 -24.96 -16.00 0.45
CA THR A 34 -25.61 -16.58 1.64
C THR A 34 -24.67 -17.46 2.46
N ASP A 35 -23.65 -18.05 1.82
CA ASP A 35 -22.58 -18.83 2.45
C ASP A 35 -21.21 -18.27 2.05
N ILE A 36 -20.63 -17.44 2.92
CA ILE A 36 -19.31 -16.83 2.67
C ILE A 36 -18.21 -17.88 2.52
N ALA A 37 -18.21 -18.91 3.37
CA ALA A 37 -17.14 -19.90 3.42
C ALA A 37 -17.12 -20.75 2.13
N GLY A 38 -18.30 -21.08 1.60
CA GLY A 38 -18.44 -21.75 0.31
C GLY A 38 -18.18 -20.84 -0.90
N THR A 39 -18.52 -19.55 -0.83
CA THR A 39 -18.42 -18.64 -1.98
C THR A 39 -17.03 -18.09 -2.23
N ILE A 40 -16.30 -17.66 -1.19
CA ILE A 40 -14.97 -17.02 -1.36
C ILE A 40 -13.98 -17.89 -2.14
N PRO A 41 -13.86 -19.21 -1.90
CA PRO A 41 -13.00 -20.08 -2.70
C PRO A 41 -13.30 -20.06 -4.20
N GLY A 42 -14.54 -19.74 -4.61
CA GLY A 42 -14.96 -19.64 -6.01
C GLY A 42 -14.85 -18.25 -6.64
N MET A 43 -14.56 -17.19 -5.86
CA MET A 43 -14.40 -15.82 -6.38
C MET A 43 -13.02 -15.62 -7.02
N GLU A 44 -12.89 -14.70 -7.98
CA GLU A 44 -11.58 -14.33 -8.52
C GLU A 44 -10.78 -13.52 -7.48
N ARG A 45 -9.45 -13.54 -7.61
CA ARG A 45 -8.60 -12.77 -6.70
C ARG A 45 -8.78 -11.27 -6.97
N GLY A 46 -8.99 -10.49 -5.91
CA GLY A 46 -9.26 -9.06 -5.98
C GLY A 46 -10.73 -8.72 -6.28
N SER A 47 -11.61 -9.72 -6.39
CA SER A 47 -13.05 -9.48 -6.53
C SER A 47 -13.59 -8.76 -5.29
N PRO A 48 -14.45 -7.72 -5.46
CA PRO A 48 -15.06 -7.04 -4.34
C PRO A 48 -16.05 -7.93 -3.59
N LEU A 49 -15.99 -7.89 -2.25
CA LEU A 49 -16.97 -8.50 -1.36
C LEU A 49 -17.57 -7.42 -0.45
N ILE A 50 -18.82 -7.05 -0.69
CA ILE A 50 -19.55 -6.07 0.11
C ILE A 50 -20.13 -6.80 1.31
N ILE A 51 -19.81 -6.33 2.52
CA ILE A 51 -20.24 -6.92 3.78
C ILE A 51 -21.09 -5.90 4.50
N VAL A 52 -22.39 -6.16 4.60
CA VAL A 52 -23.35 -5.27 5.24
C VAL A 52 -23.62 -5.76 6.66
N THR A 53 -23.45 -4.90 7.66
CA THR A 53 -23.63 -5.28 9.07
C THR A 53 -24.22 -4.15 9.93
N GLY A 54 -25.24 -4.46 10.72
CA GLY A 54 -25.75 -3.59 11.78
C GLY A 54 -25.23 -3.93 13.18
N THR A 55 -24.59 -5.10 13.35
CA THR A 55 -24.15 -5.61 14.66
C THR A 55 -22.65 -5.78 14.81
N GLY A 56 -21.87 -5.52 13.75
CA GLY A 56 -20.42 -5.76 13.70
C GLY A 56 -20.03 -7.05 12.99
N ILE A 57 -18.73 -7.35 13.01
CA ILE A 57 -18.13 -8.51 12.35
C ILE A 57 -17.68 -9.52 13.41
N GLY A 58 -18.24 -10.72 13.39
CA GLY A 58 -17.85 -11.80 14.30
C GLY A 58 -16.48 -12.40 13.96
N GLU A 59 -15.87 -13.11 14.92
CA GLU A 59 -14.51 -13.67 14.80
C GLU A 59 -14.31 -14.62 13.61
N GLU A 60 -15.32 -15.43 13.27
CA GLU A 60 -15.24 -16.34 12.12
C GLU A 60 -15.09 -15.58 10.80
N LEU A 61 -15.99 -14.61 10.56
CA LEU A 61 -15.92 -13.76 9.37
C LEU A 61 -14.64 -12.93 9.39
N ARG A 62 -14.27 -12.37 10.54
CA ARG A 62 -13.01 -11.63 10.70
C ARG A 62 -11.82 -12.45 10.25
N GLY A 63 -11.68 -13.70 10.72
CA GLY A 63 -10.59 -14.59 10.34
C GLY A 63 -10.47 -14.83 8.83
N ILE A 64 -11.60 -14.80 8.11
CA ILE A 64 -11.64 -14.89 6.65
C ILE A 64 -11.14 -13.58 6.00
N LEU A 65 -11.58 -12.43 6.50
CA LEU A 65 -11.27 -11.11 5.93
C LEU A 65 -9.82 -10.65 6.15
N VAL A 66 -9.21 -11.08 7.26
CA VAL A 66 -7.82 -10.75 7.63
C VAL A 66 -6.84 -11.91 7.38
N SER A 67 -7.20 -12.83 6.48
CA SER A 67 -6.35 -13.98 6.17
C SER A 67 -5.06 -13.59 5.45
N ALA A 68 -4.00 -14.39 5.65
CA ALA A 68 -2.69 -14.17 5.05
C ALA A 68 -2.67 -14.30 3.51
N ASP A 69 -3.62 -15.04 2.94
CA ASP A 69 -3.85 -15.11 1.49
C ASP A 69 -5.23 -14.55 1.15
N ARG A 70 -5.37 -13.25 1.36
CA ARG A 70 -6.63 -12.55 1.16
C ARG A 70 -7.01 -12.63 -0.32
N LYS A 71 -8.08 -13.36 -0.60
CA LYS A 71 -8.57 -13.55 -1.96
C LYS A 71 -9.45 -12.40 -2.44
N VAL A 72 -10.31 -11.90 -1.56
CA VAL A 72 -11.31 -10.88 -1.87
C VAL A 72 -10.87 -9.51 -1.37
N PHE A 73 -11.44 -8.48 -1.97
CA PHE A 73 -11.34 -7.10 -1.50
C PHE A 73 -12.65 -6.74 -0.76
N PRO A 74 -12.66 -6.77 0.58
CA PRO A 74 -13.86 -6.49 1.34
C PRO A 74 -14.11 -4.98 1.47
N ILE A 75 -15.39 -4.64 1.34
CA ILE A 75 -15.93 -3.31 1.58
C ILE A 75 -16.97 -3.46 2.69
N ILE A 76 -16.69 -2.89 3.86
CA ILE A 76 -17.55 -3.02 5.02
C ILE A 76 -18.56 -1.88 5.00
N VAL A 77 -19.82 -2.23 4.82
CA VAL A 77 -20.94 -1.31 4.91
C VAL A 77 -21.59 -1.51 6.28
N TYR A 78 -21.58 -0.49 7.13
CA TYR A 78 -21.95 -0.67 8.53
C TYR A 78 -22.86 0.43 9.07
N ASP A 79 -23.75 0.07 9.98
CA ASP A 79 -24.56 1.05 10.70
C ASP A 79 -23.69 1.94 11.58
N GLY A 80 -24.10 3.19 11.74
CA GLY A 80 -23.31 4.19 12.44
C GLY A 80 -22.96 3.92 13.90
N ASN A 81 -23.52 2.89 14.53
CA ASN A 81 -23.22 2.48 15.90
C ASN A 81 -22.20 1.32 15.97
N VAL A 82 -21.80 0.76 14.82
CA VAL A 82 -20.81 -0.31 14.76
C VAL A 82 -19.40 0.30 14.81
N SER A 83 -18.58 -0.21 15.72
CA SER A 83 -17.15 0.07 15.77
C SER A 83 -16.39 -1.03 15.02
N LEU A 84 -15.45 -0.64 14.17
CA LEU A 84 -14.54 -1.55 13.47
C LEU A 84 -13.18 -1.52 14.18
N ASP A 85 -12.55 -2.68 14.32
CA ASP A 85 -11.19 -2.77 14.84
C ASP A 85 -10.14 -2.32 13.80
N ASP A 86 -8.95 -1.96 14.28
CA ASP A 86 -7.86 -1.42 13.45
C ASP A 86 -7.52 -2.31 12.25
N MET A 87 -7.55 -3.63 12.40
CA MET A 87 -7.21 -4.52 11.29
C MET A 87 -8.21 -4.35 10.14
N LEU A 88 -9.50 -4.21 10.45
CA LEU A 88 -10.52 -3.98 9.44
C LEU A 88 -10.48 -2.55 8.89
N LEU A 89 -10.30 -1.56 9.77
CA LEU A 89 -10.21 -0.15 9.39
C LEU A 89 -9.07 0.12 8.40
N TYR A 90 -7.92 -0.52 8.61
CA TYR A 90 -6.70 -0.31 7.82
C TYR A 90 -6.47 -1.34 6.72
N SER A 91 -7.37 -2.31 6.55
CA SER A 91 -7.29 -3.28 5.46
C SER A 91 -8.52 -3.28 4.54
N CYS A 92 -9.60 -2.59 4.87
CA CYS A 92 -10.85 -2.60 4.11
C CYS A 92 -11.26 -1.19 3.72
N GLU A 93 -12.01 -1.06 2.62
CA GLU A 93 -12.86 0.11 2.45
C GLU A 93 -14.04 0.02 3.41
N SER A 94 -14.56 1.17 3.83
CA SER A 94 -15.71 1.20 4.71
C SER A 94 -16.71 2.30 4.35
N VAL A 95 -18.00 2.00 4.46
CA VAL A 95 -19.10 2.90 4.14
C VAL A 95 -20.09 2.88 5.28
N ARG A 96 -20.37 4.05 5.84
CA ARG A 96 -21.35 4.19 6.92
C ARG A 96 -22.76 4.30 6.36
N ILE A 97 -23.67 3.46 6.84
CA ILE A 97 -25.10 3.58 6.63
C ILE A 97 -25.69 4.50 7.71
N SER A 98 -26.58 5.39 7.27
CA SER A 98 -27.47 6.15 8.14
C SER A 98 -28.91 5.87 7.71
N GLU A 99 -29.80 5.74 8.69
CA GLU A 99 -31.22 5.46 8.45
C GLU A 99 -31.82 6.50 7.49
N GLY A 100 -32.55 6.04 6.47
CA GLY A 100 -33.13 6.89 5.43
C GLY A 100 -32.15 7.44 4.38
N ARG A 101 -30.84 7.12 4.46
CA ARG A 101 -29.81 7.65 3.53
C ARG A 101 -29.09 6.58 2.70
N TYR A 102 -29.78 5.50 2.34
CA TYR A 102 -29.20 4.42 1.53
C TYR A 102 -28.66 4.85 0.18
N ARG A 103 -29.21 5.92 -0.44
CA ARG A 103 -28.68 6.45 -1.71
C ARG A 103 -27.31 7.11 -1.55
N GLU A 104 -27.07 7.78 -0.42
CA GLU A 104 -25.77 8.37 -0.10
C GLU A 104 -24.74 7.26 0.14
N ALA A 105 -25.09 6.26 0.94
CA ALA A 105 -24.25 5.08 1.17
C ALA A 105 -23.93 4.34 -0.13
N LEU A 106 -24.90 4.18 -1.04
CA LEU A 106 -24.66 3.60 -2.36
C LEU A 106 -23.66 4.46 -3.17
N SER A 107 -23.77 5.78 -3.13
CA SER A 107 -22.85 6.68 -3.83
C SER A 107 -21.41 6.52 -3.34
N GLU A 108 -21.21 6.45 -2.01
CA GLU A 108 -19.89 6.20 -1.43
C GLU A 108 -19.36 4.80 -1.76
N LEU A 109 -20.21 3.78 -1.69
CA LEU A 109 -19.87 2.41 -2.10
C LEU A 109 -19.36 2.35 -3.54
N LYS A 110 -19.97 3.11 -4.46
CA LYS A 110 -19.49 3.20 -5.86
C LYS A 110 -18.07 3.75 -5.95
N LYS A 111 -17.70 4.71 -5.09
CA LYS A 111 -16.33 5.24 -5.03
C LYS A 111 -15.36 4.19 -4.47
N CYS A 112 -15.76 3.46 -3.42
CA CYS A 112 -14.95 2.38 -2.86
C CYS A 112 -14.70 1.25 -3.88
N LEU A 113 -15.68 0.90 -4.71
CA LEU A 113 -15.55 -0.15 -5.73
C LEU A 113 -14.48 0.15 -6.79
N VAL A 114 -14.23 1.44 -7.06
CA VAL A 114 -13.18 1.90 -8.00
C VAL A 114 -11.86 2.26 -7.30
N ASN A 115 -11.81 2.26 -5.97
CA ASN A 115 -10.59 2.56 -5.24
C ASN A 115 -9.61 1.38 -5.33
N GLN A 116 -8.39 1.67 -5.76
CA GLN A 116 -7.33 0.67 -5.92
C GLN A 116 -6.53 0.41 -4.64
N ARG A 117 -6.68 1.27 -3.62
CA ARG A 117 -5.83 1.29 -2.42
C ARG A 117 -5.71 -0.07 -1.73
N PHE A 118 -6.83 -0.73 -1.46
CA PHE A 118 -6.83 -2.03 -0.77
C PHE A 118 -7.03 -3.22 -1.71
N ARG A 119 -7.34 -2.99 -3.00
CA ARG A 119 -7.53 -4.07 -3.99
C ARG A 119 -6.26 -4.90 -4.18
N ASN A 120 -5.10 -4.28 -3.96
CA ASN A 120 -3.79 -4.91 -4.10
C ASN A 120 -3.27 -5.55 -2.79
N LEU A 121 -4.00 -5.43 -1.68
CA LEU A 121 -3.55 -5.95 -0.40
C LEU A 121 -3.74 -7.48 -0.34
N ARG A 122 -2.66 -8.23 -0.58
CA ARG A 122 -2.67 -9.71 -0.68
C ARG A 122 -2.66 -10.39 0.69
N SER A 123 -2.02 -9.78 1.67
CA SER A 123 -1.91 -10.30 3.04
C SER A 123 -2.26 -9.17 4.00
N VAL A 124 -3.12 -9.47 4.97
CA VAL A 124 -3.38 -8.58 6.11
C VAL A 124 -2.57 -9.09 7.29
N ASP A 125 -1.56 -8.34 7.68
CA ASP A 125 -0.74 -8.59 8.87
C ASP A 125 -0.46 -7.29 9.62
N ARG A 126 0.18 -7.41 10.79
CA ARG A 126 0.53 -6.25 11.62
C ARG A 126 1.43 -5.25 10.89
N THR A 127 2.29 -5.71 10.00
CA THR A 127 3.15 -4.84 9.17
C THR A 127 2.31 -4.00 8.22
N SER A 128 1.38 -4.62 7.50
CA SER A 128 0.50 -3.94 6.55
C SER A 128 -0.42 -2.93 7.23
N VAL A 129 -0.96 -3.27 8.41
CA VAL A 129 -1.80 -2.36 9.20
C VAL A 129 -0.98 -1.19 9.74
N TYR A 130 0.21 -1.48 10.28
CA TYR A 130 1.13 -0.44 10.74
C TYR A 130 1.52 0.53 9.61
N LEU A 131 1.85 0.02 8.42
CA LEU A 131 2.16 0.85 7.26
C LEU A 131 0.94 1.66 6.79
N ALA A 132 -0.26 1.07 6.81
CA ALA A 132 -1.49 1.75 6.43
C ALA A 132 -1.88 2.88 7.40
N LYS A 133 -1.68 2.69 8.72
CA LYS A 133 -1.76 3.77 9.73
C LYS A 133 -0.81 4.92 9.38
N ASN A 134 0.36 4.58 8.86
CA ASN A 134 1.37 5.50 8.36
C ASN A 134 1.15 5.95 6.90
N GLY A 135 -0.07 5.82 6.38
CA GLY A 135 -0.47 6.34 5.07
C GLY A 135 0.13 5.60 3.87
N LEU A 136 0.79 4.47 4.09
CA LEU A 136 1.47 3.69 3.06
C LEU A 136 0.70 2.41 2.74
N TYR A 137 0.45 2.20 1.46
CA TYR A 137 -0.25 1.04 0.95
C TYR A 137 0.61 0.31 -0.10
N PRO A 138 0.57 -1.03 -0.12
CA PRO A 138 1.42 -1.81 -1.00
C PRO A 138 1.03 -1.59 -2.47
N GLY A 139 2.04 -1.50 -3.34
CA GLY A 139 1.83 -1.30 -4.78
C GLY A 139 1.35 0.11 -5.15
N ILE A 140 1.33 1.06 -4.21
CA ILE A 140 1.19 2.49 -4.50
C ILE A 140 2.59 3.12 -4.46
N PRO A 141 3.06 3.75 -5.55
CA PRO A 141 4.27 4.54 -5.52
C PRO A 141 4.05 5.82 -4.73
N TYR A 142 4.99 6.15 -3.83
CA TYR A 142 4.99 7.39 -3.08
C TYR A 142 6.21 8.23 -3.41
N TYR A 143 6.05 9.55 -3.29
CA TYR A 143 7.17 10.48 -3.24
C TYR A 143 7.09 11.34 -1.98
N THR A 144 8.25 11.75 -1.47
CA THR A 144 8.34 12.62 -0.30
C THR A 144 9.50 13.58 -0.44
N ASP A 145 9.54 14.60 0.42
CA ASP A 145 10.66 15.53 0.46
C ASP A 145 11.86 14.88 1.17
N PRO A 146 13.10 15.04 0.69
CA PRO A 146 14.28 14.50 1.36
C PRO A 146 14.43 14.90 2.83
N SER A 147 13.91 16.06 3.25
CA SER A 147 13.89 16.49 4.66
C SER A 147 13.11 15.56 5.59
N ARG A 148 12.21 14.73 5.05
CA ARG A 148 11.39 13.78 5.81
C ARG A 148 12.07 12.42 6.04
N PHE A 149 13.35 12.32 5.71
CA PHE A 149 14.11 11.08 5.89
C PHE A 149 14.08 10.56 7.33
N GLU A 150 14.13 11.43 8.33
CA GLU A 150 14.05 11.03 9.75
C GLU A 150 12.72 10.31 10.07
N ARG A 151 11.59 10.77 9.52
CA ARG A 151 10.29 10.11 9.67
C ARG A 151 10.25 8.72 9.06
N PHE A 152 10.95 8.53 7.94
CA PHE A 152 11.12 7.20 7.37
C PHE A 152 11.94 6.29 8.30
N LEU A 153 13.00 6.80 8.93
CA LEU A 153 13.75 6.02 9.92
C LEU A 153 12.89 5.63 11.13
N GLU A 154 12.12 6.57 11.68
CA GLU A 154 11.17 6.30 12.78
C GLU A 154 10.23 5.13 12.45
N LEU A 155 9.69 5.12 11.23
CA LEU A 155 8.84 4.03 10.75
C LEU A 155 9.54 2.67 10.77
N LEU A 156 10.83 2.62 10.44
CA LEU A 156 11.60 1.37 10.40
C LEU A 156 11.93 0.82 11.80
N TYR A 157 11.98 1.64 12.84
CA TYR A 157 12.27 1.18 14.20
C TYR A 157 11.16 0.29 14.78
N SER A 158 9.93 0.41 14.27
CA SER A 158 8.82 -0.41 14.72
C SER A 158 9.12 -1.91 14.68
N ARG A 159 8.70 -2.63 15.72
CA ARG A 159 8.75 -4.10 15.80
C ARG A 159 7.95 -4.80 14.71
N HIS A 160 7.01 -4.09 14.08
CA HIS A 160 6.21 -4.61 12.97
C HIS A 160 6.95 -4.63 11.64
N ILE A 161 8.09 -3.94 11.53
CA ILE A 161 8.91 -3.93 10.32
C ILE A 161 9.99 -5.01 10.40
N ASP A 162 10.02 -5.88 9.40
CA ASP A 162 11.14 -6.80 9.16
C ASP A 162 12.23 -6.11 8.33
N LYS A 163 13.33 -5.77 9.00
CA LYS A 163 14.45 -5.01 8.43
C LYS A 163 15.17 -5.76 7.32
N SER A 164 15.14 -7.10 7.34
CA SER A 164 15.73 -7.93 6.28
C SER A 164 15.01 -7.79 4.93
N ARG A 165 13.77 -7.32 4.98
CA ARG A 165 12.90 -7.09 3.81
C ARG A 165 12.81 -5.63 3.40
N VAL A 166 13.56 -4.75 4.06
CA VAL A 166 13.73 -3.37 3.64
C VAL A 166 14.84 -3.31 2.58
N LEU A 167 14.79 -2.32 1.68
CA LEU A 167 15.91 -1.94 0.84
C LEU A 167 15.98 -0.43 0.75
N VAL A 168 17.12 0.14 1.13
CA VAL A 168 17.34 1.59 1.05
C VAL A 168 18.47 1.89 0.08
N ALA A 169 18.20 2.72 -0.93
CA ALA A 169 19.28 3.37 -1.67
C ALA A 169 19.43 4.80 -1.14
N SER A 170 20.60 5.15 -0.63
CA SER A 170 20.84 6.47 -0.04
C SER A 170 22.19 7.04 -0.44
N ARG A 171 22.25 8.38 -0.49
CA ARG A 171 23.50 9.15 -0.61
C ARG A 171 24.37 9.09 0.65
N TYR A 172 23.77 8.80 1.81
CA TYR A 172 24.46 8.70 3.10
C TYR A 172 24.84 7.26 3.42
N ASN A 173 25.85 7.08 4.28
CA ASN A 173 26.25 5.75 4.72
C ASN A 173 25.46 5.28 5.94
N LEU A 174 24.17 4.98 5.72
CA LEU A 174 23.25 4.61 6.80
C LEU A 174 23.63 3.33 7.55
N SER A 175 24.43 2.44 6.97
CA SER A 175 24.95 1.26 7.68
C SER A 175 25.92 1.61 8.81
N VAL A 176 26.55 2.78 8.75
CA VAL A 176 27.42 3.29 9.82
C VAL A 176 26.62 4.12 10.82
N ASP A 177 25.69 4.92 10.32
CA ASP A 177 24.90 5.83 11.16
C ASP A 177 23.80 5.09 11.95
N PHE A 178 23.23 4.01 11.38
CA PHE A 178 22.13 3.22 11.93
C PHE A 178 22.34 1.71 11.69
N PRO A 179 23.40 1.10 12.25
CA PRO A 179 23.77 -0.31 12.02
C PRO A 179 22.71 -1.33 12.48
N GLU A 180 21.83 -0.94 13.39
CA GLU A 180 20.69 -1.74 13.86
C GLU A 180 19.56 -1.85 12.83
N LEU A 181 19.47 -0.89 11.89
CA LEU A 181 18.49 -0.90 10.81
C LEU A 181 19.09 -1.40 9.49
N PHE A 182 20.36 -1.08 9.23
CA PHE A 182 20.97 -1.27 7.92
C PHE A 182 22.27 -2.07 7.96
N SER A 183 22.45 -2.86 6.91
CA SER A 183 23.58 -3.73 6.62
C SER A 183 23.88 -3.69 5.11
N GLU A 184 24.94 -4.35 4.68
CA GLU A 184 25.27 -4.48 3.25
C GLU A 184 24.15 -5.17 2.44
N ASP A 185 23.32 -5.99 3.07
CA ASP A 185 22.26 -6.74 2.39
C ASP A 185 21.03 -5.87 2.05
N ASN A 186 20.67 -4.93 2.92
CA ASN A 186 19.45 -4.12 2.79
C ASN A 186 19.75 -2.65 2.44
N MET A 187 20.97 -2.34 2.02
CA MET A 187 21.39 -1.00 1.66
C MET A 187 22.18 -0.94 0.35
N VAL A 188 21.90 0.06 -0.48
CA VAL A 188 22.70 0.48 -1.63
C VAL A 188 23.24 1.88 -1.33
N TRP A 189 24.46 1.98 -0.83
CA TRP A 189 25.10 3.28 -0.62
C TRP A 189 25.58 3.84 -1.96
N VAL A 190 25.00 4.97 -2.39
CA VAL A 190 25.36 5.66 -3.63
C VAL A 190 26.21 6.89 -3.30
N THR A 191 27.41 6.98 -3.85
CA THR A 191 28.36 8.06 -3.53
C THR A 191 29.35 8.28 -4.66
N ASP A 192 29.89 9.50 -4.73
CA ASP A 192 30.91 9.89 -5.71
C ASP A 192 32.27 9.20 -5.48
N SER A 193 32.43 8.56 -4.31
CA SER A 193 33.68 7.91 -3.87
C SER A 193 33.72 6.39 -4.16
N MET A 194 34.91 5.85 -4.44
CA MET A 194 35.12 4.38 -4.62
C MET A 194 35.28 3.65 -3.28
N GLY A 195 34.90 2.37 -3.23
CA GLY A 195 35.11 1.47 -2.08
C GLY A 195 34.31 0.17 -2.21
N GLY A 196 34.63 -0.83 -1.38
CA GLY A 196 34.06 -2.20 -1.48
C GLY A 196 32.53 -2.27 -1.38
N ASN A 197 31.91 -1.31 -0.69
CA ASN A 197 30.46 -1.27 -0.41
C ASN A 197 29.79 0.02 -0.92
N ARG A 198 30.42 0.69 -1.88
CA ARG A 198 29.99 1.98 -2.43
C ARG A 198 29.64 1.82 -3.90
N ASN A 199 28.49 2.33 -4.31
CA ASN A 199 28.10 2.39 -5.70
C ASN A 199 28.23 3.81 -6.24
N ARG A 200 28.86 3.95 -7.40
CA ARG A 200 28.92 5.26 -8.04
C ARG A 200 27.58 5.61 -8.68
N PRO A 201 27.16 6.89 -8.66
CA PRO A 201 26.00 7.37 -9.39
C PRO A 201 26.04 6.93 -10.86
N VAL A 202 27.22 6.93 -11.50
CA VAL A 202 27.41 6.50 -12.90
C VAL A 202 26.95 5.06 -13.19
N ASN A 203 26.78 4.21 -12.18
CA ASN A 203 26.31 2.84 -12.31
C ASN A 203 24.77 2.74 -12.17
N LEU A 204 24.02 3.62 -12.83
CA LEU A 204 22.55 3.67 -12.75
C LEU A 204 21.90 2.30 -12.99
N SER A 205 22.35 1.58 -14.01
CA SER A 205 21.84 0.23 -14.33
C SER A 205 22.04 -0.76 -13.19
N PHE A 206 23.18 -0.73 -12.50
CA PHE A 206 23.44 -1.60 -11.36
C PHE A 206 22.47 -1.30 -10.20
N ILE A 207 22.26 -0.02 -9.89
CA ILE A 207 21.36 0.40 -8.81
C ILE A 207 19.94 -0.07 -9.12
N ALA A 208 19.45 0.23 -10.34
CA ALA A 208 18.12 -0.14 -10.78
C ALA A 208 17.91 -1.67 -10.83
N ASP A 209 18.88 -2.42 -11.37
CA ASP A 209 18.83 -3.89 -11.44
C ASP A 209 18.85 -4.53 -10.05
N THR A 210 19.64 -3.99 -9.13
CA THR A 210 19.73 -4.51 -7.75
C THR A 210 18.38 -4.36 -7.04
N ILE A 211 17.79 -3.16 -7.11
CA ILE A 211 16.47 -2.90 -6.54
C ILE A 211 15.42 -3.78 -7.20
N GLY A 212 15.39 -3.81 -8.53
CA GLY A 212 14.46 -4.61 -9.32
C GLY A 212 14.53 -6.10 -8.96
N LYS A 213 15.72 -6.70 -8.91
CA LYS A 213 15.90 -8.13 -8.58
C LYS A 213 15.47 -8.46 -7.15
N ARG A 214 15.75 -7.59 -6.17
CA ARG A 214 15.34 -7.81 -4.78
C ARG A 214 13.81 -7.77 -4.62
N VAL A 215 13.14 -6.82 -5.27
CA VAL A 215 11.68 -6.75 -5.28
C VAL A 215 11.07 -7.94 -6.05
N ALA A 216 11.60 -8.26 -7.24
CA ALA A 216 11.13 -9.36 -8.08
C ALA A 216 11.13 -10.71 -7.35
N SER A 217 12.18 -10.95 -6.56
CA SER A 217 12.39 -12.19 -5.80
C SER A 217 11.65 -12.21 -4.45
N GLY A 218 10.92 -11.15 -4.09
CA GLY A 218 10.21 -11.03 -2.82
C GLY A 218 11.10 -10.82 -1.59
N ARG A 219 12.42 -10.69 -1.79
CA ARG A 219 13.42 -10.45 -0.74
C ARG A 219 13.31 -9.06 -0.12
N SER A 220 12.73 -8.10 -0.84
CA SER A 220 12.41 -6.79 -0.28
C SER A 220 10.97 -6.41 -0.60
N ASN A 221 10.24 -5.96 0.41
CA ASN A 221 8.86 -5.48 0.29
C ASN A 221 8.73 -3.99 0.61
N ILE A 222 9.69 -3.37 1.28
CA ILE A 222 9.76 -1.92 1.52
C ILE A 222 11.00 -1.39 0.82
N VAL A 223 10.83 -0.39 -0.05
CA VAL A 223 11.90 0.22 -0.83
C VAL A 223 11.85 1.73 -0.63
N PHE A 224 12.97 2.30 -0.18
CA PHE A 224 13.14 3.75 -0.05
C PHE A 224 14.35 4.22 -0.85
N LEU A 225 14.16 5.23 -1.70
CA LEU A 225 15.21 5.79 -2.53
C LEU A 225 15.43 7.27 -2.18
N ASP A 226 16.64 7.61 -1.73
CA ASP A 226 17.11 8.97 -1.54
C ASP A 226 18.36 9.22 -2.38
N VAL A 227 18.21 9.00 -3.69
CA VAL A 227 19.31 9.10 -4.67
C VAL A 227 18.87 9.69 -6.00
N PHE A 228 17.58 10.02 -6.20
CA PHE A 228 17.09 10.50 -7.49
C PHE A 228 17.81 11.79 -7.93
N ASP A 229 17.84 12.78 -7.04
CA ASP A 229 18.47 14.07 -7.31
C ASP A 229 19.98 13.90 -7.56
N LEU A 230 20.65 13.05 -6.78
CA LEU A 230 22.06 12.73 -6.97
C LEU A 230 22.30 12.08 -8.33
N LEU A 231 21.46 11.12 -8.75
CA LEU A 231 21.61 10.46 -10.05
C LEU A 231 21.40 11.42 -11.22
N ASN A 232 20.47 12.37 -11.11
CA ASN A 232 20.23 13.40 -12.13
C ASN A 232 21.40 14.38 -12.32
N MET A 233 22.28 14.53 -11.32
CA MET A 233 23.50 15.32 -11.50
C MET A 233 24.52 14.63 -12.43
N TYR A 234 24.46 13.30 -12.53
CA TYR A 234 25.44 12.48 -13.26
C TYR A 234 24.90 11.85 -14.54
N HIS A 235 23.58 11.86 -14.75
CA HIS A 235 22.92 11.24 -15.90
C HIS A 235 21.85 12.15 -16.50
N PRO A 236 21.52 12.00 -17.79
CA PRO A 236 20.37 12.66 -18.37
C PRO A 236 19.07 12.28 -17.63
N PHE A 237 18.23 13.28 -17.35
CA PHE A 237 16.95 13.10 -16.64
C PHE A 237 16.11 11.93 -17.18
N TYR A 238 15.99 11.82 -18.51
CA TYR A 238 15.16 10.76 -19.12
C TYR A 238 15.69 9.35 -18.86
N GLU A 239 16.99 9.17 -18.67
CA GLU A 239 17.59 7.88 -18.33
C GLU A 239 17.27 7.51 -16.87
N VAL A 240 17.46 8.46 -15.95
CA VAL A 240 17.12 8.28 -14.53
C VAL A 240 15.62 8.04 -14.37
N ASN A 241 14.78 8.85 -15.01
CA ASN A 241 13.33 8.70 -14.95
C ASN A 241 12.90 7.32 -15.48
N ARG A 242 13.46 6.86 -16.60
CA ARG A 242 13.15 5.52 -17.14
C ARG A 242 13.52 4.40 -16.16
N ALA A 243 14.67 4.49 -15.50
CA ALA A 243 15.07 3.51 -14.50
C ALA A 243 14.10 3.49 -13.30
N PHE A 244 13.67 4.67 -12.84
CA PHE A 244 12.71 4.78 -11.74
C PHE A 244 11.30 4.33 -12.14
N GLU A 245 10.85 4.55 -13.37
CA GLU A 245 9.61 3.98 -13.89
C GLU A 245 9.62 2.45 -13.89
N GLN A 246 10.77 1.82 -14.21
CA GLN A 246 10.93 0.37 -14.13
C GLN A 246 10.83 -0.13 -12.68
N ILE A 247 11.47 0.58 -11.73
CA ILE A 247 11.36 0.27 -10.30
C ILE A 247 9.92 0.43 -9.81
N LYS A 248 9.24 1.54 -10.15
CA LYS A 248 7.82 1.76 -9.81
C LYS A 248 6.95 0.62 -10.35
N SER A 249 7.11 0.26 -11.61
CA SER A 249 6.34 -0.80 -12.26
C SER A 249 6.47 -2.14 -11.54
N ILE A 250 7.70 -2.54 -11.17
CA ILE A 250 7.91 -3.80 -10.46
C ILE A 250 7.39 -3.76 -9.01
N CYS A 251 7.50 -2.62 -8.32
CA CYS A 251 6.92 -2.44 -7.00
C CYS A 251 5.38 -2.55 -7.04
N ILE A 252 4.73 -1.99 -8.07
CA ILE A 252 3.28 -2.14 -8.30
C ILE A 252 2.95 -3.61 -8.53
N GLU A 253 3.65 -4.29 -9.45
CA GLU A 253 3.37 -5.70 -9.79
C GLU A 253 3.53 -6.65 -8.59
N LYS A 254 4.56 -6.41 -7.78
CA LYS A 254 4.90 -7.22 -6.61
C LYS A 254 4.22 -6.74 -5.32
N ASN A 255 3.39 -5.69 -5.37
CA ASN A 255 2.75 -5.09 -4.20
C ASN A 255 3.76 -4.72 -3.09
N ALA A 256 4.91 -4.16 -3.50
CA ALA A 256 5.90 -3.60 -2.58
C ALA A 256 5.54 -2.15 -2.21
N TYR A 257 5.92 -1.72 -1.02
CA TYR A 257 5.87 -0.33 -0.57
C TYR A 257 7.06 0.41 -1.17
N PHE A 258 6.80 1.47 -1.93
CA PHE A 258 7.85 2.21 -2.62
C PHE A 258 7.74 3.70 -2.29
N ILE A 259 8.81 4.27 -1.73
CA ILE A 259 8.90 5.68 -1.37
C ILE A 259 10.15 6.26 -2.03
N ASN A 260 9.98 7.33 -2.78
CA ASN A 260 11.09 8.05 -3.41
C ASN A 260 11.23 9.46 -2.83
N ALA A 261 12.37 9.76 -2.23
CA ALA A 261 12.71 11.11 -1.83
C ALA A 261 13.13 11.91 -3.06
N ILE A 262 12.33 12.92 -3.40
CA ILE A 262 12.53 13.77 -4.57
C ILE A 262 12.36 15.22 -4.12
N SER A 263 13.42 16.03 -4.21
CA SER A 263 13.28 17.46 -3.97
C SER A 263 12.58 18.12 -5.17
N ARG A 264 11.49 18.85 -4.89
CA ARG A 264 10.83 19.66 -5.92
C ARG A 264 11.75 20.75 -6.48
N GLU A 265 12.73 21.19 -5.70
CA GLU A 265 13.67 22.25 -6.07
C GLU A 265 14.82 21.72 -6.94
N ALA A 266 15.03 20.40 -7.00
CA ALA A 266 16.12 19.79 -7.76
C ALA A 266 15.89 19.73 -9.28
N MET A 267 14.68 20.05 -9.76
CA MET A 267 14.33 19.96 -11.18
C MET A 267 13.25 20.97 -11.57
N ASP A 268 13.06 21.19 -12.86
CA ASP A 268 11.97 22.05 -13.34
C ASP A 268 10.59 21.42 -13.08
N PRO A 269 9.50 22.22 -13.03
CA PRO A 269 8.16 21.71 -12.71
C PRO A 269 7.63 20.64 -13.67
N ILE A 270 8.06 20.64 -14.94
CA ILE A 270 7.64 19.65 -15.93
C ILE A 270 8.33 18.32 -15.62
N GLN A 271 9.63 18.34 -15.37
CA GLN A 271 10.41 17.16 -14.96
C GLN A 271 9.86 16.58 -13.65
N PHE A 272 9.56 17.43 -12.67
CA PHE A 272 8.94 17.00 -11.42
C PHE A 272 7.61 16.29 -11.67
N GLY A 273 6.72 16.90 -12.45
CA GLY A 273 5.44 16.29 -12.81
C GLY A 273 5.57 14.98 -13.58
N GLN A 274 6.64 14.80 -14.37
CA GLN A 274 6.93 13.56 -15.08
C GLN A 274 7.38 12.44 -14.14
N VAL A 275 8.32 12.70 -13.22
CA VAL A 275 8.82 11.66 -12.31
C VAL A 275 7.80 11.26 -11.24
N THR A 276 7.02 12.22 -10.73
CA THR A 276 5.96 11.95 -9.75
C THR A 276 4.67 11.44 -10.38
N ARG A 277 4.64 11.25 -11.70
CA ARG A 277 3.47 10.69 -12.37
C ARG A 277 3.14 9.31 -11.79
N PHE A 278 1.85 9.11 -11.50
CA PHE A 278 1.31 7.91 -10.86
C PHE A 278 1.84 7.62 -9.44
N ALA A 279 2.51 8.59 -8.82
CA ALA A 279 2.90 8.53 -7.43
C ALA A 279 2.04 9.47 -6.56
N GLN A 280 1.80 9.07 -5.32
CA GLN A 280 1.09 9.89 -4.34
C GLN A 280 2.10 10.63 -3.45
N PRO A 281 1.82 11.88 -3.04
CA PRO A 281 2.63 12.51 -2.00
C PRO A 281 2.48 11.71 -0.70
N TRP A 282 3.59 11.39 -0.06
CA TRP A 282 3.62 10.86 1.30
C TRP A 282 4.09 11.96 2.25
N ASP A 283 3.17 12.35 3.13
CA ASP A 283 3.38 13.37 4.13
C ASP A 283 3.18 12.79 5.53
N PRO A 284 4.25 12.29 6.18
CA PRO A 284 4.16 11.71 7.51
C PRO A 284 3.68 12.71 8.57
N ASP A 285 3.89 14.02 8.39
CA ASP A 285 3.50 15.01 9.40
C ASP A 285 1.98 15.29 9.39
N GLU A 286 1.30 15.00 8.29
CA GLU A 286 -0.18 15.06 8.21
C GLU A 286 -0.87 13.82 8.78
N ILE A 287 -0.10 12.77 9.12
CA ILE A 287 -0.60 11.49 9.58
C ILE A 287 -0.81 11.53 11.08
N ARG A 288 -2.08 11.63 11.47
CA ARG A 288 -2.51 11.81 12.87
C ARG A 288 -2.33 10.57 13.75
N GLU A 289 -2.10 9.41 13.14
CA GLU A 289 -1.99 8.10 13.79
C GLU A 289 -0.61 7.47 13.58
N LEU A 290 0.44 8.30 13.65
CA LEU A 290 1.80 7.81 13.90
C LEU A 290 1.80 7.09 15.26
N ASP A 291 1.52 5.77 15.25
CA ASP A 291 1.75 4.90 16.39
C ASP A 291 3.26 4.84 16.63
N LEU A 292 3.75 5.83 17.36
CA LEU A 292 4.97 5.76 18.13
C LEU A 292 4.65 4.91 19.37
N GLU A 293 4.29 3.64 19.21
CA GLU A 293 4.42 2.69 20.32
C GLU A 293 5.93 2.55 20.59
N SER A 294 6.46 3.51 21.35
CA SER A 294 7.68 3.32 22.12
C SER A 294 7.37 2.28 23.18
N ASP A 295 8.19 1.23 23.24
CA ASP A 295 8.06 0.11 24.16
C ASP A 295 7.72 0.56 25.59
N GLU A 296 6.50 0.26 26.03
CA GLU A 296 6.25 -0.33 27.36
C GLU A 296 5.78 -1.78 27.18
#